data_AF-V8ANF0-F1
#
_entry.id   AF-V8ANF0-F1
#
_cell.length_a   1.000
_cell.length_b   1.000
_cell.length_c   1.000
_cell.angle_alpha   90.00
_cell.angle_beta   90.00
_cell.angle_gamma   90.00
#
_symmetry.space_group_name_H-M   'P 1'
#
loop_
_entity.id
_entity.type
_entity.pdbx_description
1 polymer ?
#
loop_
_entity_poly.entity_id
_entity_poly.type
_entity_poly.pdbx_seq_one_letter_code
_entity_poly.pdbx_strand_id
1 'polypeptide(L)'
;MVKSGDYVAELDQFKAPEGIFWRSEDRVAPHNMYTKMSGLDKYMAKLDKKKSDFQSWDRQALKSDKTESDLPAAQAIRLPVSTGIFEVSYHYDTASKTYQRFQGGEAHQDREKGQISPDVVIAIMVNQKLSGDGNHMDIETTGTGKAYIFQNGKVQEGNWAKPNAQTNISFTDDQGNKIPLKSGQTWITAVDNSREVVWE
;
A
#
# COMPACT_ATOMS: atom_id res chain seq x y z
N MET A 1 11.62 14.43 1.08
CA MET A 1 12.54 13.52 1.79
C MET A 1 11.82 13.07 3.05
N VAL A 2 11.52 11.77 3.20
CA VAL A 2 10.94 11.25 4.46
C VAL A 2 12.09 11.26 5.48
N LYS A 3 12.05 12.17 6.45
CA LYS A 3 13.00 12.16 7.56
C LYS A 3 12.55 11.09 8.54
N SER A 4 13.34 10.03 8.69
CA SER A 4 12.94 8.81 9.38
C SER A 4 12.96 8.90 10.91
N GLY A 5 13.20 10.07 11.52
CA GLY A 5 13.20 10.23 12.98
C GLY A 5 14.03 9.19 13.73
N ASP A 6 15.17 8.76 13.14
CA ASP A 6 16.09 7.72 13.62
C ASP A 6 15.54 6.28 13.72
N TYR A 7 14.27 6.02 13.37
CA TYR A 7 13.66 4.69 13.50
C TYR A 7 13.71 3.84 12.21
N VAL A 8 14.15 4.38 11.07
CA VAL A 8 14.50 3.57 9.87
C VAL A 8 15.80 4.03 9.21
N ALA A 9 16.48 3.12 8.52
CA ALA A 9 17.62 3.45 7.69
C ALA A 9 17.19 4.24 6.44
N GLU A 10 17.75 5.44 6.26
CA GLU A 10 17.51 6.26 5.07
C GLU A 10 18.47 5.90 3.94
N LEU A 11 17.95 5.50 2.79
CA LEU A 11 18.71 5.23 1.58
C LEU A 11 18.48 6.36 0.55
N ASP A 12 19.12 7.51 0.79
CA ASP A 12 18.97 8.72 -0.02
C ASP A 12 19.99 8.77 -1.16
N GLN A 13 19.53 8.94 -2.41
CA GLN A 13 20.41 9.07 -3.58
C GLN A 13 21.46 10.17 -3.44
N PHE A 14 21.14 11.28 -2.76
CA PHE A 14 22.06 12.42 -2.64
C PHE A 14 23.17 12.17 -1.60
N LYS A 15 23.01 11.13 -0.77
CA LYS A 15 24.00 10.69 0.22
C LYS A 15 24.63 9.35 -0.16
N ALA A 16 24.14 8.72 -1.22
CA ALA A 16 24.56 7.39 -1.63
C ALA A 16 25.92 7.43 -2.31
N PRO A 17 26.79 6.43 -2.07
CA PRO A 17 27.93 6.16 -2.93
C PRO A 17 27.56 6.05 -4.41
N GLU A 18 28.53 6.36 -5.26
CA GLU A 18 28.41 6.17 -6.71
C GLU A 18 28.03 4.72 -7.06
N GLY A 19 27.19 4.55 -8.08
CA GLY A 19 26.79 3.24 -8.60
C GLY A 19 25.68 2.51 -7.82
N ILE A 20 25.12 3.10 -6.76
CA ILE A 20 23.94 2.55 -6.06
C ILE A 20 22.64 2.90 -6.77
N PHE A 21 22.53 4.15 -7.23
CA PHE A 21 21.43 4.64 -8.04
C PHE A 21 21.94 4.93 -9.44
N TRP A 22 21.08 4.77 -10.44
CA TRP A 22 21.38 5.15 -11.82
C TRP A 22 20.22 5.91 -12.45
N ARG A 23 20.51 6.61 -13.54
CA ARG A 23 19.52 7.28 -14.37
C ARG A 23 19.29 6.42 -15.61
N SER A 24 18.04 6.05 -15.86
CA SER A 24 17.65 5.38 -17.10
C SER A 24 17.67 6.37 -18.26
N GLU A 25 18.05 5.90 -19.45
CA GLU A 25 18.10 6.69 -20.68
C GLU A 25 16.74 6.75 -21.40
N ASP A 26 15.82 5.84 -21.07
CA ASP A 26 14.50 5.73 -21.70
C ASP A 26 13.42 6.64 -21.08
N ARG A 27 13.80 7.49 -20.11
CA ARG A 27 12.90 8.42 -19.43
C ARG A 27 13.60 9.75 -19.12
N VAL A 28 12.82 10.82 -19.08
CA VAL A 28 13.31 12.17 -18.75
C VAL A 28 13.35 12.37 -17.24
N ALA A 29 14.33 13.14 -16.76
CA ALA A 29 14.38 13.60 -15.38
C ALA A 29 13.14 14.46 -15.04
N PRO A 30 12.58 14.36 -13.81
CA PRO A 30 13.10 13.61 -12.66
C PRO A 30 12.65 12.15 -12.57
N HIS A 31 11.89 11.62 -13.55
CA HIS A 31 11.21 10.31 -13.50
C HIS A 31 12.05 9.12 -14.00
N ASN A 32 13.37 9.27 -13.96
CA ASN A 32 14.30 8.31 -14.56
C ASN A 32 15.32 7.73 -13.57
N MET A 33 15.17 7.97 -12.26
CA MET A 33 16.07 7.39 -11.27
C MET A 33 15.61 6.01 -10.82
N TYR A 34 16.56 5.07 -10.76
CA TYR A 34 16.31 3.71 -10.30
C TYR A 34 17.43 3.22 -9.38
N THR A 35 17.14 2.12 -8.68
CA THR A 35 18.09 1.31 -7.92
C THR A 35 17.70 -0.16 -8.06
N LYS A 36 18.51 -1.07 -7.52
CA LYS A 36 18.28 -2.51 -7.52
C LYS A 36 18.70 -3.09 -6.18
N MET A 37 18.18 -4.26 -5.83
CA MET A 37 18.46 -4.90 -4.53
C MET A 37 19.95 -4.96 -4.20
N SER A 38 20.80 -5.38 -5.15
CA SER A 38 22.25 -5.43 -4.93
C SER A 38 22.89 -4.05 -4.63
N GLY A 39 22.30 -2.96 -5.14
CA GLY A 39 22.75 -1.60 -4.84
C GLY A 39 22.32 -1.19 -3.43
N LEU A 40 21.08 -1.50 -3.05
CA LEU A 40 20.56 -1.28 -1.71
C LEU A 40 21.33 -2.08 -0.65
N ASP A 41 21.68 -3.34 -0.93
CA ASP A 41 22.48 -4.19 -0.04
C ASP A 41 23.87 -3.57 0.21
N LYS A 42 24.53 -3.05 -0.84
CA LYS A 42 25.80 -2.33 -0.73
C LYS A 42 25.66 -1.06 0.12
N TYR A 43 24.56 -0.32 -0.05
CA TYR A 43 24.34 0.91 0.72
C TYR A 43 24.13 0.59 2.20
N MET A 44 23.27 -0.38 2.51
CA MET A 44 23.02 -0.86 3.88
C MET A 44 24.30 -1.35 4.56
N ALA A 45 25.15 -2.10 3.84
CA ALA A 45 26.45 -2.53 4.34
C ALA A 45 27.37 -1.35 4.71
N LYS A 46 27.37 -0.27 3.90
CA LYS A 46 28.17 0.94 4.17
C LYS A 46 27.64 1.73 5.37
N LEU A 47 26.32 1.73 5.59
CA LEU A 47 25.69 2.34 6.76
C LEU A 47 25.79 1.47 8.03
N ASP A 48 26.43 0.30 7.94
CA ASP A 48 26.49 -0.74 8.98
C ASP A 48 25.08 -1.16 9.48
N LYS A 49 24.08 -1.12 8.59
CA LYS A 49 22.70 -1.55 8.86
C LYS A 49 22.52 -2.98 8.34
N LYS A 50 22.72 -3.97 9.21
CA LYS A 50 22.76 -5.41 8.83
C LYS A 50 21.61 -6.24 9.40
N LYS A 51 20.71 -5.62 10.16
CA LYS A 51 19.61 -6.30 10.86
C LYS A 51 18.31 -5.56 10.58
N SER A 52 17.25 -6.34 10.44
CA SER A 52 15.87 -5.87 10.44
C SER A 52 15.11 -6.77 11.40
N ASP A 53 14.33 -6.17 12.29
CA ASP A 53 13.32 -6.86 13.06
C ASP A 53 11.97 -6.47 12.45
N PHE A 54 11.19 -7.44 12.00
CA PHE A 54 9.89 -7.21 11.40
C PHE A 54 8.95 -8.35 11.76
N GLN A 55 7.77 -7.99 12.23
CA GLN A 55 6.67 -8.91 12.44
C GLN A 55 5.73 -8.86 11.24
N SER A 56 5.50 -9.98 10.57
CA SER A 56 4.49 -10.05 9.52
C SER A 56 3.07 -9.96 10.08
N TRP A 57 2.12 -9.52 9.25
CA TRP A 57 0.70 -9.68 9.56
C TRP A 57 0.32 -11.16 9.70
N ASP A 58 -0.69 -11.42 10.52
CA ASP A 58 -1.34 -12.72 10.58
C ASP A 58 -2.00 -12.99 9.20
N ARG A 59 -1.42 -13.94 8.47
CA ARG A 59 -1.93 -14.39 7.18
C ARG A 59 -2.73 -15.66 7.39
N GLN A 60 -3.92 -15.73 6.81
CA GLN A 60 -4.62 -16.99 6.69
C GLN A 60 -4.24 -17.68 5.37
N ALA A 61 -3.97 -18.98 5.47
CA ALA A 61 -4.04 -19.87 4.33
C ALA A 61 -5.49 -19.95 3.87
N LEU A 62 -5.72 -20.16 2.57
CA LEU A 62 -7.04 -20.37 1.96
C LEU A 62 -7.82 -21.48 2.70
N LYS A 63 -8.55 -21.14 3.76
CA LYS A 63 -9.43 -22.08 4.46
C LYS A 63 -10.86 -21.55 4.43
N SER A 64 -11.47 -21.85 3.27
CA SER A 64 -12.87 -22.22 3.06
C SER A 64 -13.96 -21.38 3.73
N ASP A 65 -14.51 -20.46 2.93
CA ASP A 65 -15.92 -20.31 2.52
C ASP A 65 -17.06 -20.19 3.55
N LYS A 66 -16.86 -20.52 4.83
CA LYS A 66 -17.98 -20.57 5.80
C LYS A 66 -18.21 -19.28 6.58
N THR A 67 -17.25 -18.36 6.61
CA THR A 67 -17.42 -17.00 7.16
C THR A 67 -17.40 -15.90 6.10
N GLU A 68 -16.96 -16.22 4.87
CA GLU A 68 -16.93 -15.26 3.75
C GLU A 68 -18.25 -15.19 2.97
N SER A 69 -19.16 -16.18 3.09
CA SER A 69 -20.41 -16.19 2.34
C SER A 69 -21.29 -14.99 2.64
N ASP A 70 -21.24 -14.51 3.88
CA ASP A 70 -22.11 -13.45 4.39
C ASP A 70 -21.56 -12.05 4.07
N LEU A 71 -20.32 -11.96 3.58
CA LEU A 71 -19.73 -10.69 3.19
C LEU A 71 -20.29 -10.22 1.84
N PRO A 72 -20.51 -8.90 1.67
CA PRO A 72 -20.91 -8.32 0.40
C PRO A 72 -19.90 -8.63 -0.71
N ALA A 73 -20.40 -8.82 -1.93
CA ALA A 73 -19.56 -8.89 -3.12
C ALA A 73 -18.84 -7.54 -3.36
N ALA A 74 -17.62 -7.63 -3.87
CA ALA A 74 -16.82 -6.49 -4.30
C ALA A 74 -15.91 -6.95 -5.46
N GLN A 75 -16.48 -7.00 -6.65
CA GLN A 75 -15.79 -7.32 -7.90
C GLN A 75 -15.15 -6.09 -8.55
N ALA A 76 -15.68 -4.89 -8.36
CA ALA A 76 -15.01 -3.66 -8.76
C ALA A 76 -14.88 -2.71 -7.58
N ILE A 77 -13.74 -2.02 -7.52
CA ILE A 77 -13.39 -1.10 -6.43
C ILE A 77 -12.88 0.19 -7.07
N ARG A 78 -13.36 1.33 -6.59
CA ARG A 78 -12.91 2.65 -7.00
C ARG A 78 -12.46 3.41 -5.76
N LEU A 79 -11.17 3.76 -5.73
CA LEU A 79 -10.56 4.51 -4.63
C LEU A 79 -10.28 5.94 -5.11
N PRO A 80 -10.97 6.95 -4.57
CA PRO A 80 -10.79 8.33 -4.98
C PRO A 80 -9.55 8.93 -4.31
N VAL A 81 -8.35 8.40 -4.59
CA VAL A 81 -7.09 8.99 -4.10
C VAL A 81 -6.78 10.31 -4.80
N SER A 82 -7.19 10.43 -6.05
CA SER A 82 -7.03 11.63 -6.86
C SER A 82 -8.06 11.60 -7.99
N THR A 83 -7.97 12.54 -8.93
CA THR A 83 -8.91 12.70 -10.05
C THR A 83 -8.23 12.41 -11.39
N GLY A 84 -9.04 12.17 -12.43
CA GLY A 84 -8.58 11.99 -13.80
C GLY A 84 -7.55 10.87 -13.94
N ILE A 85 -6.39 11.17 -14.51
CA ILE A 85 -5.33 10.19 -14.79
C ILE A 85 -4.67 9.56 -13.54
N PHE A 86 -5.04 10.02 -12.34
CA PHE A 86 -4.54 9.52 -11.07
C PHE A 86 -5.61 8.79 -10.24
N GLU A 87 -6.82 8.68 -10.78
CA GLU A 87 -7.86 7.84 -10.21
C GLU A 87 -7.41 6.37 -10.20
N VAL A 88 -7.73 5.64 -9.14
CA VAL A 88 -7.35 4.23 -8.98
C VAL A 88 -8.60 3.38 -8.88
N SER A 89 -8.62 2.30 -9.65
CA SER A 89 -9.63 1.26 -9.55
C SER A 89 -9.01 -0.13 -9.59
N TYR A 90 -9.80 -1.11 -9.17
CA TYR A 90 -9.44 -2.52 -9.18
C TYR A 90 -10.62 -3.35 -9.67
N HIS A 91 -10.33 -4.40 -10.43
CA HIS A 91 -11.31 -5.40 -10.86
C HIS A 91 -10.85 -6.78 -10.42
N TYR A 92 -11.72 -7.49 -9.71
CA TYR A 92 -11.46 -8.84 -9.24
C TYR A 92 -11.48 -9.82 -10.42
N ASP A 93 -10.40 -10.58 -10.58
CA ASP A 93 -10.34 -11.72 -11.47
C ASP A 93 -10.60 -13.01 -10.69
N THR A 94 -11.67 -13.70 -11.05
CA THR A 94 -12.08 -14.94 -10.36
C THR A 94 -11.14 -16.11 -10.63
N ALA A 95 -10.46 -16.11 -11.80
CA ALA A 95 -9.56 -17.18 -12.20
C ALA A 95 -8.25 -17.13 -11.39
N SER A 96 -7.61 -15.96 -11.31
CA SER A 96 -6.40 -15.75 -10.51
C SER A 96 -6.70 -15.55 -9.01
N LYS A 97 -7.93 -15.16 -8.67
CA LYS A 97 -8.33 -14.69 -7.33
C LYS A 97 -7.56 -13.46 -6.87
N THR A 98 -7.24 -12.54 -7.79
CA THR A 98 -6.52 -11.28 -7.53
C THR A 98 -7.30 -10.08 -8.05
N TYR A 99 -6.86 -8.87 -7.72
CA TYR A 99 -7.47 -7.62 -8.12
C TYR A 99 -6.61 -6.88 -9.15
N GLN A 100 -6.98 -6.95 -10.42
CA GLN A 100 -6.33 -6.23 -11.52
C GLN A 100 -6.43 -4.72 -11.28
N ARG A 101 -5.29 -4.03 -11.10
CA ARG A 101 -5.25 -2.60 -10.83
C ARG A 101 -5.26 -1.79 -12.12
N PHE A 102 -5.98 -0.68 -12.09
CA PHE A 102 -6.05 0.33 -13.14
C PHE A 102 -5.65 1.69 -12.56
N GLN A 103 -5.20 2.60 -13.43
CA GLN A 103 -4.96 3.99 -13.11
C GLN A 103 -5.43 4.86 -14.26
N GLY A 104 -6.27 5.85 -13.97
CA GLY A 104 -6.79 6.76 -15.01
C GLY A 104 -7.55 6.04 -16.13
N GLY A 105 -8.19 4.90 -15.82
CA GLY A 105 -8.91 4.06 -16.78
C GLY A 105 -8.06 2.99 -17.48
N GLU A 106 -6.73 3.05 -17.38
CA GLU A 106 -5.83 2.13 -18.08
C GLU A 106 -5.23 1.08 -17.14
N ALA A 107 -4.89 -0.10 -17.67
CA ALA A 107 -4.24 -1.15 -16.90
C ALA A 107 -2.91 -0.66 -16.31
N HIS A 108 -2.75 -0.74 -14.98
CA HIS A 108 -1.54 -0.25 -14.33
C HIS A 108 -0.43 -1.31 -14.38
N GLN A 109 0.62 -1.01 -15.15
CA GLN A 109 1.68 -1.97 -15.48
C GLN A 109 2.91 -1.79 -14.58
N ASP A 110 3.42 -2.91 -14.05
CA ASP A 110 4.83 -3.08 -13.72
C ASP A 110 5.58 -3.42 -15.02
N ARG A 111 6.64 -2.67 -15.34
CA ARG A 111 7.43 -2.88 -16.56
C ARG A 111 7.95 -4.31 -16.69
N GLU A 112 8.34 -4.93 -15.58
CA GLU A 112 9.02 -6.22 -15.57
C GLU A 112 8.06 -7.41 -15.40
N LYS A 113 6.89 -7.17 -14.81
CA LYS A 113 5.96 -8.23 -14.39
C LYS A 113 4.59 -8.17 -15.05
N GLY A 114 4.30 -7.12 -15.81
CA GLY A 114 2.98 -6.89 -16.41
C GLY A 114 2.01 -6.24 -15.43
N GLN A 115 0.72 -6.52 -15.59
CA GLN A 115 -0.31 -5.79 -14.86
C GLN A 115 -0.22 -6.07 -13.35
N ILE A 116 -0.31 -5.00 -12.55
CA ILE A 116 -0.32 -5.08 -11.10
C ILE A 116 -1.64 -5.73 -10.66
N SER A 117 -1.55 -6.84 -9.92
CA SER A 117 -2.73 -7.61 -9.49
C SER A 117 -2.60 -8.14 -8.05
N PRO A 118 -2.75 -7.29 -7.01
CA PRO A 118 -2.67 -7.72 -5.62
C PRO A 118 -3.74 -8.73 -5.22
N ASP A 119 -3.44 -9.57 -4.23
CA ASP A 119 -4.38 -10.52 -3.62
C ASP A 119 -5.36 -9.83 -2.65
N VAL A 120 -4.89 -8.77 -2.00
CA VAL A 120 -5.64 -8.00 -1.00
C VAL A 120 -5.52 -6.51 -1.34
N VAL A 121 -6.65 -5.81 -1.40
CA VAL A 121 -6.70 -4.35 -1.49
C VAL A 121 -7.27 -3.83 -0.18
N ILE A 122 -6.66 -2.81 0.40
CA ILE A 122 -7.13 -2.18 1.65
C ILE A 122 -7.23 -0.68 1.42
N ALA A 123 -8.39 -0.10 1.73
CA ALA A 123 -8.53 1.34 1.90
C ALA A 123 -8.55 1.66 3.41
N ILE A 124 -7.64 2.51 3.87
CA ILE A 124 -7.68 3.08 5.23
C ILE A 124 -8.20 4.51 5.16
N MET A 125 -9.19 4.81 5.98
CA MET A 125 -9.77 6.15 6.10
C MET A 125 -8.94 6.95 7.09
N VAL A 126 -8.38 8.08 6.64
CA VAL A 126 -7.43 8.92 7.39
C VAL A 126 -7.79 10.39 7.26
N ASN A 127 -7.28 11.23 8.15
CA ASN A 127 -7.34 12.68 7.96
C ASN A 127 -6.20 13.14 7.04
N GLN A 128 -6.53 13.96 6.04
CA GLN A 128 -5.57 14.67 5.23
C GLN A 128 -5.83 16.17 5.33
N LYS A 129 -4.78 16.97 5.40
CA LYS A 129 -4.89 18.44 5.46
C LYS A 129 -3.76 19.09 4.71
N LEU A 130 -4.01 20.33 4.26
CA LEU A 130 -2.93 21.17 3.75
C LEU A 130 -1.93 21.42 4.88
N SER A 131 -0.66 21.18 4.59
CA SER A 131 0.44 21.43 5.50
C SER A 131 0.60 22.93 5.75
N GLY A 132 1.32 23.29 6.81
CA GLY A 132 1.49 24.68 7.23
C GLY A 132 2.17 25.58 6.18
N ASP A 133 2.84 24.99 5.20
CA ASP A 133 3.48 25.72 4.09
C ASP A 133 2.54 26.06 2.93
N GLY A 134 1.29 25.59 2.97
CA GLY A 134 0.27 25.85 1.96
C GLY A 134 0.47 25.12 0.63
N ASN A 135 1.45 24.22 0.52
CA ASN A 135 1.80 23.55 -0.75
C ASN A 135 1.72 22.03 -0.68
N HIS A 136 1.96 21.44 0.50
CA HIS A 136 1.97 19.99 0.67
C HIS A 136 0.73 19.50 1.41
N MET A 137 0.41 18.21 1.25
CA MET A 137 -0.63 17.54 2.04
C MET A 137 0.02 16.72 3.15
N ASP A 138 -0.39 16.97 4.39
CA ASP A 138 -0.11 16.09 5.52
C ASP A 138 -1.15 14.97 5.54
N ILE A 139 -0.69 13.72 5.65
CA ILE A 139 -1.55 12.53 5.72
C ILE A 139 -1.31 11.88 7.09
N GLU A 140 -2.35 11.83 7.93
CA GLU A 140 -2.27 11.26 9.28
C GLU A 140 -2.32 9.73 9.22
N THR A 141 -1.14 9.10 9.32
CA THR A 141 -0.98 7.63 9.19
C THR A 141 -0.79 6.91 10.52
N THR A 142 -0.83 7.63 11.64
CA THR A 142 -0.85 7.06 13.00
C THR A 142 -2.18 7.40 13.66
N GLY A 143 -2.65 6.54 14.55
CA GLY A 143 -3.96 6.66 15.18
C GLY A 143 -4.84 5.46 14.85
N THR A 144 -6.12 5.71 14.67
CA THR A 144 -7.11 4.69 14.33
C THR A 144 -8.10 5.26 13.32
N GLY A 145 -8.80 4.39 12.59
CA GLY A 145 -9.84 4.81 11.65
C GLY A 145 -10.55 3.63 11.00
N LYS A 146 -11.51 3.91 10.13
CA LYS A 146 -12.23 2.88 9.37
C LYS A 146 -11.35 2.29 8.27
N ALA A 147 -11.54 1.00 7.98
CA ALA A 147 -10.85 0.29 6.92
C ALA A 147 -11.83 -0.54 6.10
N TYR A 148 -11.59 -0.61 4.79
CA TYR A 148 -12.27 -1.53 3.88
C TYR A 148 -11.25 -2.53 3.38
N ILE A 149 -11.43 -3.80 3.72
CA ILE A 149 -10.52 -4.89 3.35
C ILE A 149 -11.18 -5.71 2.25
N PHE A 150 -10.60 -5.64 1.05
CA PHE A 150 -11.06 -6.36 -0.12
C PHE A 150 -10.18 -7.57 -0.38
N GLN A 151 -10.77 -8.76 -0.34
CA GLN A 151 -10.09 -10.04 -0.59
C GLN A 151 -11.10 -11.07 -1.06
N ASN A 152 -10.69 -12.01 -1.92
CA ASN A 152 -11.55 -13.07 -2.46
C ASN A 152 -12.84 -12.57 -3.17
N GLY A 153 -12.81 -11.37 -3.77
CA GLY A 153 -13.99 -10.76 -4.44
C GLY A 153 -15.07 -10.27 -3.47
N LYS A 154 -14.71 -10.07 -2.21
CA LYS A 154 -15.57 -9.63 -1.11
C LYS A 154 -14.97 -8.43 -0.41
N VAL A 155 -15.81 -7.67 0.30
CA VAL A 155 -15.39 -6.61 1.20
C VAL A 155 -15.73 -6.95 2.64
N GLN A 156 -14.79 -6.71 3.55
CA GLN A 156 -15.02 -6.68 4.98
C GLN A 156 -14.72 -5.28 5.50
N GLU A 157 -15.72 -4.65 6.10
CA GLU A 157 -15.52 -3.42 6.85
C GLU A 157 -14.87 -3.72 8.19
N GLY A 158 -13.98 -2.83 8.61
CA GLY A 158 -13.29 -2.95 9.88
C GLY A 158 -12.64 -1.64 10.30
N ASN A 159 -11.67 -1.76 11.19
CA ASN A 159 -10.97 -0.65 11.80
C ASN A 159 -9.47 -0.89 11.66
N TRP A 160 -8.70 0.16 11.32
CA TRP A 160 -7.23 0.12 11.38
C TRP A 160 -6.73 0.80 12.65
N ALA A 161 -5.58 0.35 13.15
CA ALA A 161 -4.86 1.02 14.23
C ALA A 161 -3.35 1.01 13.99
N LYS A 162 -2.70 2.15 14.22
CA LYS A 162 -1.25 2.30 14.18
C LYS A 162 -0.82 3.32 15.25
N PRO A 163 -0.55 2.88 16.50
CA PRO A 163 -0.32 3.79 17.63
C PRO A 163 0.82 4.80 17.45
N ASN A 164 1.87 4.43 16.71
CA ASN A 164 3.03 5.28 16.45
C ASN A 164 3.74 4.86 15.16
N ALA A 165 4.78 5.60 14.77
CA ALA A 165 5.53 5.37 13.54
C ALA A 165 6.17 3.96 13.46
N GLN A 166 6.59 3.41 14.61
CA GLN A 166 7.34 2.17 14.75
C GLN A 166 6.46 0.92 14.86
N THR A 167 5.16 1.09 15.11
CA THR A 167 4.22 -0.02 15.24
C THR A 167 3.63 -0.36 13.88
N ASN A 168 3.47 -1.66 13.61
CA ASN A 168 2.75 -2.12 12.42
C ASN A 168 1.28 -1.71 12.49
N ILE A 169 0.71 -1.39 11.33
CA ILE A 169 -0.75 -1.22 11.23
C ILE A 169 -1.45 -2.56 11.48
N SER A 170 -2.52 -2.56 12.25
CA SER A 170 -3.39 -3.72 12.48
C SER A 170 -4.80 -3.47 11.95
N PHE A 171 -5.55 -4.54 11.70
CA PHE A 171 -6.93 -4.49 11.23
C PHE A 171 -7.82 -5.37 12.11
N THR A 172 -8.97 -4.83 12.55
CA THR A 172 -9.93 -5.55 13.39
C THR A 172 -11.36 -5.35 12.92
N ASP A 173 -12.25 -6.29 13.24
CA ASP A 173 -13.70 -6.12 13.08
C ASP A 173 -14.25 -5.15 14.15
N ASP A 174 -15.56 -4.94 14.15
CA ASP A 174 -16.24 -4.08 15.14
C ASP A 174 -16.32 -4.71 16.54
N GLN A 175 -16.05 -6.00 16.67
CA GLN A 175 -15.93 -6.70 17.95
C GLN A 175 -14.49 -6.70 18.49
N GLY A 176 -13.53 -6.13 17.76
CA GLY A 176 -12.12 -6.06 18.12
C GLY A 176 -11.32 -7.32 17.80
N ASN A 177 -11.89 -8.30 17.10
CA ASN A 177 -11.14 -9.46 16.64
C ASN A 177 -10.28 -9.08 15.43
N LYS A 178 -9.09 -9.67 15.32
CA LYS A 178 -8.21 -9.44 14.18
C LYS A 178 -8.86 -9.92 12.88
N ILE A 179 -8.78 -9.09 11.84
CA ILE A 179 -9.13 -9.48 10.48
C ILE A 179 -7.89 -10.11 9.83
N PRO A 180 -7.91 -11.42 9.53
CA PRO A 180 -6.81 -12.07 8.83
C PRO A 180 -6.76 -11.63 7.37
N LEU A 181 -5.55 -11.49 6.85
CA LEU A 181 -5.36 -11.15 5.44
C LEU A 181 -5.04 -12.41 4.62
N LYS A 182 -5.62 -12.52 3.41
CA LYS A 182 -5.24 -13.52 2.42
C LYS A 182 -3.73 -13.49 2.20
N SER A 183 -3.13 -14.68 2.08
CA SER A 183 -1.72 -14.81 1.72
C SER A 183 -1.49 -14.29 0.30
N GLY A 184 -0.55 -13.37 0.14
CA GLY A 184 -0.24 -12.75 -1.15
C GLY A 184 0.10 -11.27 -1.04
N GLN A 185 0.13 -10.58 -2.18
CA GLN A 185 0.43 -9.14 -2.22
C GLN A 185 -0.72 -8.34 -1.62
N THR A 186 -0.40 -7.40 -0.72
CA THR A 186 -1.38 -6.47 -0.12
C THR A 186 -1.10 -5.06 -0.57
N TRP A 187 -2.11 -4.38 -1.10
CA TRP A 187 -2.04 -3.00 -1.53
C TRP A 187 -2.86 -2.12 -0.60
N ILE A 188 -2.21 -1.26 0.19
CA ILE A 188 -2.89 -0.35 1.12
C ILE A 188 -2.93 1.05 0.50
N THR A 189 -4.10 1.68 0.58
CA THR A 189 -4.35 3.02 0.07
C THR A 189 -4.93 3.88 1.17
N ALA A 190 -4.32 5.04 1.44
CA ALA A 190 -4.87 6.04 2.35
C ALA A 190 -5.90 6.91 1.60
N VAL A 191 -7.13 6.94 2.11
CA VAL A 191 -8.24 7.70 1.55
C VAL A 191 -8.68 8.72 2.60
N ASP A 192 -8.88 9.97 2.19
CA ASP A 192 -9.31 11.01 3.11
C ASP A 192 -10.73 10.74 3.64
N ASN A 193 -10.98 11.04 4.91
CA ASN A 193 -12.28 10.87 5.56
C ASN A 193 -13.43 11.65 4.87
N SER A 194 -13.13 12.70 4.09
CA SER A 194 -14.13 13.42 3.30
C SER A 194 -14.52 12.73 1.98
N ARG A 195 -13.87 11.61 1.63
CA ARG A 195 -14.11 10.88 0.39
C ARG A 195 -14.72 9.51 0.66
N GLU A 196 -15.43 9.00 -0.32
CA GLU A 196 -16.13 7.72 -0.24
C GLU A 196 -15.40 6.64 -1.02
N VAL A 197 -15.18 5.50 -0.39
CA VAL A 197 -14.72 4.29 -1.07
C VAL A 197 -15.94 3.69 -1.77
N VAL A 198 -15.83 3.37 -3.07
CA VAL A 198 -16.96 2.84 -3.85
C VAL A 198 -16.62 1.43 -4.33
N TRP A 199 -17.56 0.50 -4.23
CA TRP A 199 -17.41 -0.88 -4.71
C TRP A 199 -18.75 -1.48 -5.17
N GLU A 200 -18.68 -2.49 -6.02
CA GLU A 200 -19.79 -3.28 -6.56
C GLU A 200 -19.43 -4.77 -6.69
#